data_AF-A0A9E0YGY0-F1
#
_entry.id   AF-A0A9E0YGY0-F1
#
_cell.length_a   1.000
_cell.length_b   1.000
_cell.length_c   1.000
_cell.angle_alpha   90.00
_cell.angle_beta   90.00
_cell.angle_gamma   90.00
#
_symmetry.space_group_name_H-M   'P 1'
#
loop_
_entity.id
_entity.type
_entity.pdbx_description
1 polymer ?
#
loop_
_entity_poly.entity_id
_entity_poly.type
_entity_poly.pdbx_seq_one_letter_code
_entity_poly.pdbx_strand_id
1 'polypeptide(L)'
;MEKKKAKERTMPDVKDVTICSSTAQMLEKARSDGVELCYDRAATMKACPIGADSACCKHCSMGPCRLNAKDPYNKVGVCGATIDTIMARNFGRMISSGAAAHTDHGMSMLDLFREVVNGEITDYAIKDPIKLIEV
;
A
#
# COMPACT_ATOMS: atom_id res chain seq x y z
N MET A 1 -15.99 -36.93 14.89
CA MET A 1 -15.38 -35.69 14.39
C MET A 1 -15.89 -35.46 12.97
N GLU A 2 -16.92 -34.62 12.81
CA GLU A 2 -17.38 -34.22 11.49
C GLU A 2 -16.31 -33.36 10.82
N LYS A 3 -15.87 -33.78 9.62
CA LYS A 3 -14.99 -32.97 8.78
C LYS A 3 -15.77 -31.72 8.36
N LYS A 4 -15.44 -30.56 8.91
CA LYS A 4 -15.93 -29.27 8.40
C LYS A 4 -15.57 -29.18 6.91
N LYS A 5 -16.58 -29.20 6.04
CA LYS A 5 -16.44 -28.90 4.61
C LYS A 5 -15.70 -27.57 4.48
N ALA A 6 -14.58 -27.55 3.76
CA ALA A 6 -13.87 -26.31 3.46
C ALA A 6 -14.85 -25.36 2.75
N LYS A 7 -14.99 -24.13 3.26
CA LYS A 7 -15.89 -23.13 2.70
C LYS A 7 -15.43 -22.81 1.28
N GLU A 8 -16.30 -23.02 0.31
CA GLU A 8 -16.05 -22.75 -1.11
C GLU A 8 -15.59 -21.29 -1.27
N ARG A 9 -14.40 -21.08 -1.84
CA ARG A 9 -13.83 -19.74 -2.04
C ARG A 9 -14.65 -19.04 -3.11
N THR A 10 -15.33 -17.95 -2.74
CA THR A 10 -16.00 -17.07 -3.70
C THR A 10 -14.92 -16.31 -4.47
N MET A 11 -14.53 -16.85 -5.63
CA MET A 11 -13.56 -16.21 -6.53
C MET A 11 -14.32 -15.30 -7.50
N PRO A 12 -13.86 -14.07 -7.76
CA PRO A 12 -14.50 -13.19 -8.75
C PRO A 12 -14.37 -13.79 -10.16
N ASP A 13 -15.21 -13.41 -11.12
CA ASP A 13 -14.96 -13.79 -12.51
C ASP A 13 -13.63 -13.16 -12.97
N VAL A 14 -12.85 -13.89 -13.78
CA VAL A 14 -11.60 -13.37 -14.36
C VAL A 14 -11.86 -12.09 -15.16
N LYS A 15 -13.00 -12.05 -15.86
CA LYS A 15 -13.40 -10.89 -16.68
C LYS A 15 -13.72 -9.64 -15.85
N ASP A 16 -14.09 -9.82 -14.58
CA ASP A 16 -14.41 -8.70 -13.68
C ASP A 16 -13.15 -8.02 -13.11
N VAL A 17 -12.01 -8.70 -13.17
CA VAL A 17 -10.75 -8.24 -12.53
C VAL A 17 -9.66 -7.86 -13.52
N THR A 18 -9.79 -8.24 -14.79
CA THR A 18 -8.85 -7.83 -15.84
C THR A 18 -9.47 -7.86 -17.23
N ILE A 19 -9.04 -6.92 -18.07
CA ILE A 19 -9.32 -6.91 -19.51
C ILE A 19 -8.16 -7.50 -20.33
N CYS A 20 -7.04 -7.83 -19.68
CA CYS A 20 -5.82 -8.30 -20.34
C CYS A 20 -5.84 -9.83 -20.47
N SER A 21 -5.73 -10.34 -21.70
CA SER A 21 -5.80 -11.77 -22.00
C SER A 21 -4.68 -12.60 -21.34
N SER A 22 -3.45 -12.06 -21.30
CA SER A 22 -2.33 -12.75 -20.63
C SER A 22 -2.52 -12.79 -19.12
N THR A 23 -3.05 -11.72 -18.52
CA THR A 23 -3.40 -11.72 -17.09
C THR A 23 -4.51 -12.73 -16.82
N ALA A 24 -5.54 -12.76 -17.66
CA ALA A 24 -6.64 -13.71 -17.54
C ALA A 24 -6.16 -15.17 -17.55
N GLN A 25 -5.29 -15.52 -18.50
CA GLN A 25 -4.68 -16.85 -18.56
C GLN A 25 -3.92 -17.20 -17.26
N MET A 26 -3.16 -16.24 -16.71
CA MET A 26 -2.42 -16.47 -15.47
C MET A 26 -3.32 -16.58 -14.24
N LEU A 27 -4.44 -15.85 -14.20
CA LEU A 27 -5.45 -15.96 -13.15
C LEU A 27 -6.10 -17.35 -13.16
N GLU A 28 -6.47 -17.86 -14.33
CA GLU A 28 -7.02 -19.22 -14.49
C GLU A 28 -6.04 -20.30 -14.07
N LYS A 29 -4.77 -20.16 -14.48
CA LYS A 29 -3.70 -21.06 -14.04
C LYS A 29 -3.54 -21.04 -12.52
N ALA A 30 -3.45 -19.86 -11.91
CA ALA A 30 -3.28 -19.72 -10.46
C ALA A 30 -4.43 -20.39 -9.69
N ARG A 31 -5.67 -20.25 -10.17
CA ARG A 31 -6.84 -20.95 -9.59
C ARG A 31 -6.73 -22.46 -9.71
N SER A 32 -6.32 -22.95 -10.88
CA SER A 32 -6.10 -24.39 -11.13
C SER A 32 -5.02 -24.97 -10.22
N ASP A 33 -3.98 -24.19 -9.94
CA ASP A 33 -2.90 -24.54 -9.03
C ASP A 33 -3.26 -24.36 -7.53
N GLY A 34 -4.46 -23.83 -7.22
CA GLY A 34 -4.90 -23.56 -5.84
C GLY A 34 -4.24 -22.35 -5.17
N VAL A 35 -3.56 -21.50 -5.94
CA VAL A 35 -2.87 -20.29 -5.47
C VAL A 35 -3.87 -19.16 -5.22
N GLU A 36 -3.79 -18.55 -4.04
CA GLU A 36 -4.62 -17.39 -3.70
C GLU A 36 -3.94 -16.08 -4.12
N LEU A 37 -4.65 -15.24 -4.86
CA LEU A 37 -4.17 -13.96 -5.36
C LEU A 37 -4.79 -12.77 -4.62
N CYS A 38 -4.29 -11.57 -4.92
CA CYS A 38 -4.80 -10.33 -4.33
C CYS A 38 -6.28 -10.10 -4.61
N TYR A 39 -6.78 -10.49 -5.78
CA TYR A 39 -8.19 -10.38 -6.16
C TYR A 39 -9.10 -11.23 -5.28
N ASP A 40 -8.68 -12.46 -4.97
CA ASP A 40 -9.43 -13.39 -4.12
C ASP A 40 -9.50 -12.88 -2.67
N ARG A 41 -8.37 -12.34 -2.17
CA ARG A 41 -8.32 -11.68 -0.86
C ARG A 41 -9.21 -10.44 -0.82
N ALA A 42 -9.23 -9.63 -1.87
CA ALA A 42 -10.06 -8.43 -1.93
C ALA A 42 -11.56 -8.79 -1.98
N ALA A 43 -11.95 -9.83 -2.71
CA ALA A 43 -13.34 -10.28 -2.81
C ALA A 43 -13.91 -10.76 -1.46
N THR A 44 -13.06 -11.28 -0.57
CA THR A 44 -13.48 -11.84 0.73
C THR A 44 -13.27 -10.89 1.91
N MET A 45 -12.52 -9.80 1.73
CA MET A 45 -12.19 -8.84 2.78
C MET A 45 -13.04 -7.57 2.68
N LYS A 46 -14.03 -7.43 3.57
CA LYS A 46 -14.76 -6.16 3.70
C LYS A 46 -13.90 -5.11 4.40
N ALA A 47 -13.80 -3.93 3.81
CA ALA A 47 -13.12 -2.80 4.44
C ALA A 47 -13.78 -2.43 5.78
N CYS A 48 -12.96 -2.11 6.79
CA CYS A 48 -13.47 -1.58 8.06
C CYS A 48 -14.09 -0.21 7.80
N PRO A 49 -15.37 0.04 8.12
CA PRO A 49 -16.04 1.29 7.77
C PRO A 49 -15.38 2.52 8.42
N ILE A 50 -14.92 2.37 9.68
CA ILE A 50 -14.23 3.46 10.40
C ILE A 50 -12.85 3.74 9.79
N GLY A 51 -12.15 2.69 9.36
CA GLY A 51 -10.84 2.81 8.72
C GLY A 51 -10.92 3.39 7.32
N ALA A 52 -11.96 3.03 6.56
CA ALA A 52 -12.22 3.56 5.22
C ALA A 52 -12.40 5.09 5.24
N ASP A 53 -13.09 5.60 6.27
CA ASP A 53 -13.26 7.04 6.49
C ASP A 53 -12.07 7.69 7.23
N SER A 54 -10.99 6.95 7.49
CA SER A 54 -9.82 7.42 8.25
C SER A 54 -10.14 7.97 9.66
N ALA A 55 -11.23 7.51 10.29
CA ALA A 55 -11.74 8.02 11.56
C ALA A 55 -11.22 7.24 12.81
N CYS A 56 -10.21 6.37 12.63
CA CYS A 56 -9.55 5.64 13.71
C CYS A 56 -8.10 6.13 13.88
N CYS A 57 -7.70 6.47 15.11
CA CYS A 57 -6.34 6.87 15.45
C CYS A 57 -5.66 5.82 16.33
N LYS A 58 -4.47 5.38 15.91
CA LYS A 58 -3.62 4.40 16.62
C LYS A 58 -2.17 4.90 16.83
N HIS A 59 -1.99 6.21 16.93
CA HIS A 59 -0.65 6.83 16.99
C HIS A 59 0.00 6.83 18.38
N CYS A 60 -0.71 6.40 19.43
CA CYS A 60 -0.17 6.31 20.78
C CYS A 60 -0.88 5.18 21.57
N SER A 61 -0.32 4.84 22.73
CA SER A 61 -0.81 3.77 23.59
C SER A 61 -2.04 4.13 24.45
N MET A 62 -2.50 5.40 24.43
CA MET A 62 -3.78 5.78 25.07
C MET A 62 -4.99 5.38 24.23
N GLY A 63 -4.79 5.17 22.92
CA GLY A 63 -5.82 4.70 22.00
C GLY A 63 -5.95 3.17 21.99
N PRO A 64 -6.58 2.59 20.94
CA PRO A 64 -7.06 3.24 19.73
C PRO A 64 -8.30 4.12 19.97
N CYS A 65 -8.29 5.34 19.42
CA CYS A 65 -9.47 6.21 19.42
C CYS A 65 -10.28 5.96 18.14
N ARG A 66 -11.60 5.85 18.25
CA ARG A 66 -12.52 5.69 17.11
C ARG A 66 -13.56 6.79 17.15
N LEU A 67 -13.65 7.57 16.07
CA LEU A 67 -14.68 8.60 15.88
C LEU A 67 -15.66 8.16 14.80
N ASN A 68 -16.82 8.83 14.75
CA ASN A 68 -17.85 8.56 13.77
C ASN A 68 -17.83 9.67 12.71
N ALA A 69 -17.47 9.34 11.47
CA ALA A 69 -17.50 10.31 10.37
C ALA A 69 -18.91 10.84 10.06
N LYS A 70 -19.95 10.08 10.41
CA LYS A 70 -21.35 10.52 10.26
C LYS A 70 -21.82 11.47 11.38
N ASP A 71 -21.04 11.56 12.45
CA ASP A 71 -21.30 12.46 13.58
C ASP A 71 -19.96 13.06 14.08
N PRO A 72 -19.34 13.93 13.26
CA PRO A 72 -17.91 14.25 13.31
C PRO A 72 -17.45 14.94 14.61
N TYR A 73 -18.34 15.66 15.30
CA TYR A 73 -17.96 16.54 16.41
C TYR A 73 -18.55 16.15 17.77
N ASN A 74 -19.27 15.04 17.84
CA ASN A 74 -19.83 14.54 19.10
C ASN A 74 -18.74 13.99 20.06
N LYS A 75 -17.58 13.58 19.52
CA LYS A 75 -16.47 13.04 20.31
C LYS A 75 -15.13 13.52 19.81
N VAL A 76 -14.15 13.47 20.71
CA VAL A 76 -12.73 13.65 20.42
C VAL A 76 -11.96 12.41 20.88
N GLY A 77 -10.72 12.25 20.41
CA GLY A 77 -9.81 11.23 20.95
C GLY A 77 -9.46 11.50 22.42
N VAL A 78 -8.84 10.52 23.09
CA VAL A 78 -8.45 10.63 24.52
C VAL A 78 -7.58 11.87 24.78
N CYS A 79 -6.72 12.23 23.83
CA CYS A 79 -5.87 13.43 23.92
C CYS A 79 -6.56 14.73 23.46
N GLY A 80 -7.86 14.73 23.21
CA GLY A 80 -8.62 15.87 22.69
C GLY A 80 -8.58 16.07 21.17
N ALA A 81 -7.93 15.18 20.40
CA ALA A 81 -7.85 15.33 18.95
C ALA A 81 -9.23 15.17 18.28
N THR A 82 -9.61 16.15 17.45
CA THR A 82 -10.85 16.13 16.65
C THR A 82 -10.76 15.13 15.48
N ILE A 83 -11.90 14.87 14.85
CA ILE A 83 -11.95 14.02 13.65
C ILE A 83 -11.10 14.56 12.51
N ASP A 84 -11.13 15.88 12.28
CA ASP A 84 -10.33 16.54 11.24
C ASP A 84 -8.84 16.30 11.47
N THR A 85 -8.40 16.43 12.73
CA THR A 85 -7.01 16.16 13.12
C THR A 85 -6.63 14.70 12.89
N ILE A 86 -7.51 13.76 13.24
CA ILE A 86 -7.24 12.33 13.09
C ILE A 86 -7.17 11.94 11.60
N MET A 87 -8.14 12.38 10.79
CA MET A 87 -8.18 12.11 9.36
C MET A 87 -6.97 12.73 8.65
N ALA A 88 -6.63 14.00 8.96
CA ALA A 88 -5.46 14.67 8.40
C ALA A 88 -4.15 13.97 8.77
N ARG A 89 -3.99 13.50 10.01
CA ARG A 89 -2.80 12.73 10.43
C ARG A 89 -2.69 11.40 9.68
N ASN A 90 -3.80 10.69 9.50
CA ASN A 90 -3.84 9.43 8.77
C ASN A 90 -3.48 9.64 7.29
N PHE A 91 -4.05 10.67 6.65
CA PHE A 91 -3.70 11.05 5.28
C PHE A 91 -2.23 11.46 5.15
N GLY A 92 -1.75 12.33 6.05
CA GLY A 92 -0.36 12.78 6.08
C GLY A 92 0.63 11.62 6.15
N ARG A 93 0.37 10.59 6.98
CA ARG A 93 1.23 9.39 7.03
C ARG A 93 1.24 8.59 5.73
N MET A 94 0.13 8.50 5.00
CA MET A 94 0.09 7.84 3.68
C MET A 94 0.99 8.59 2.68
N ILE A 95 0.89 9.92 2.66
CA ILE A 95 1.74 10.77 1.81
C ILE A 95 3.21 10.64 2.21
N SER A 96 3.52 10.73 3.50
CA SER A 96 4.89 10.59 4.00
C SER A 96 5.50 9.23 3.65
N SER A 97 4.72 8.14 3.67
CA SER A 97 5.20 6.82 3.28
C SER A 97 5.58 6.75 1.79
N GLY A 98 4.77 7.35 0.91
CA GLY A 98 5.08 7.42 -0.52
C GLY A 98 6.28 8.33 -0.82
N ALA A 99 6.33 9.49 -0.17
CA ALA A 99 7.44 10.42 -0.30
C ALA A 99 8.76 9.78 0.17
N ALA A 100 8.74 9.08 1.31
CA ALA A 100 9.92 8.37 1.82
C ALA A 100 10.43 7.31 0.82
N ALA A 101 9.54 6.58 0.15
CA ALA A 101 9.94 5.59 -0.86
C ALA A 101 10.65 6.24 -2.06
N HIS A 102 10.17 7.41 -2.54
CA HIS A 102 10.84 8.14 -3.62
C HIS A 102 12.16 8.77 -3.17
N THR A 103 12.22 9.29 -1.95
CA THR A 103 13.46 9.82 -1.38
C THR A 103 14.51 8.72 -1.28
N ASP A 104 14.17 7.55 -0.74
CA ASP A 104 15.11 6.44 -0.57
C ASP A 104 15.59 5.86 -1.92
N HIS A 105 14.69 5.78 -2.91
CA HIS A 105 15.08 5.47 -4.29
C HIS A 105 16.11 6.49 -4.81
N GLY A 106 15.83 7.79 -4.66
CA GLY A 106 16.74 8.85 -5.12
C GLY A 106 18.10 8.82 -4.41
N MET A 107 18.11 8.60 -3.09
CA MET A 107 19.33 8.46 -2.31
C MET A 107 20.16 7.25 -2.77
N SER A 108 19.51 6.11 -3.00
CA SER A 108 20.19 4.90 -3.52
C SER A 108 20.84 5.16 -4.88
N MET A 109 20.20 5.95 -5.76
CA MET A 109 20.77 6.34 -7.05
C MET A 109 21.95 7.30 -6.90
N LEU A 110 21.87 8.24 -5.95
CA LEU A 110 22.95 9.18 -5.66
C LEU A 110 24.19 8.45 -5.11
N ASP A 111 23.99 7.52 -4.18
CA ASP A 111 25.06 6.71 -3.61
C ASP A 111 25.74 5.85 -4.69
N LEU A 112 24.95 5.18 -5.54
CA LEU A 112 25.47 4.44 -6.69
C LEU A 112 26.29 5.36 -7.63
N PHE A 113 25.74 6.53 -7.99
CA PHE A 113 26.42 7.46 -8.87
C PHE A 113 27.76 7.93 -8.31
N ARG A 114 27.78 8.28 -7.01
CA ARG A 114 28.98 8.67 -6.29
C ARG A 114 30.06 7.58 -6.38
N GLU A 115 29.71 6.32 -6.12
CA GLU A 115 30.69 5.24 -6.13
C GLU A 115 31.16 4.84 -7.53
N VAL A 116 30.35 5.07 -8.56
CA VAL A 116 30.81 4.97 -9.96
C VAL A 116 31.84 6.05 -10.27
N VAL A 117 31.61 7.30 -9.84
CA VAL A 117 32.55 8.41 -10.07
C VAL A 117 33.86 8.21 -9.30
N ASN A 118 33.80 7.63 -8.08
CA ASN A 118 34.98 7.30 -7.28
C ASN A 118 35.76 6.08 -7.82
N GLY A 119 35.20 5.34 -8.78
CA GLY A 119 35.80 4.11 -9.31
C GLY A 119 35.68 2.90 -8.38
N GLU A 120 34.86 2.98 -7.33
CA GLU A 120 34.59 1.86 -6.43
C GLU A 120 33.60 0.85 -7.05
N ILE A 121 32.66 1.33 -7.87
CA ILE A 121 31.75 0.49 -8.66
C ILE A 121 32.12 0.61 -10.14
N THR A 122 32.56 -0.50 -10.74
CA THR A 122 33.04 -0.53 -12.14
C THR A 122 32.06 -1.14 -13.14
N ASP A 123 30.96 -1.75 -12.67
CA ASP A 123 29.95 -2.39 -13.53
C ASP A 123 29.05 -1.37 -14.26
N TYR A 124 29.09 -0.11 -13.83
CA TYR A 124 28.32 0.99 -14.38
C TYR A 124 29.23 2.08 -14.94
N ALA A 125 28.71 2.85 -15.90
CA ALA A 125 29.38 3.99 -16.49
C ALA A 125 28.38 5.09 -16.82
N ILE A 126 28.86 6.34 -16.91
CA ILE A 126 28.05 7.48 -17.33
C ILE A 126 27.73 7.31 -18.82
N LYS A 127 26.47 6.94 -19.12
CA LYS A 127 26.01 6.70 -20.49
C LYS A 127 25.59 7.97 -21.23
N ASP A 128 25.21 9.02 -20.50
CA ASP A 128 24.78 10.30 -21.07
C ASP A 128 25.56 11.48 -20.44
N PRO A 129 26.75 11.79 -20.98
CA PRO A 129 27.56 12.90 -20.48
C PRO A 129 26.94 14.27 -20.75
N ILE A 130 26.11 14.41 -21.79
CA ILE A 130 25.46 15.68 -22.12
C ILE A 130 24.42 15.98 -21.04
N LYS A 131 23.58 15.01 -20.68
CA LYS A 131 22.61 15.15 -19.60
C LYS A 131 23.28 15.43 -18.26
N LEU A 132 24.43 14.81 -17.99
CA LEU A 132 25.18 15.06 -16.76
C LEU A 132 25.67 16.51 -16.65
N ILE A 133 26.11 17.12 -17.75
CA ILE A 133 26.59 18.51 -17.75
C ILE A 133 25.43 19.52 -17.66
N GLU A 134 24.24 19.15 -18.11
CA GLU A 134 23.05 20.00 -18.12
C GLU A 134 22.44 20.23 -16.71
N VAL A 135 22.57 19.25 -15.81
CA VAL A 135 21.96 19.23 -14.46
C VAL A 135 22.92 19.81 -13.42
#